data_AF-A0A4Y2EUE9-F1
#
_entry.id   AF-A0A4Y2EUE9-F1
#
_cell.length_a   1.000
_cell.length_b   1.000
_cell.length_c   1.000
_cell.angle_alpha   90.00
_cell.angle_beta   90.00
_cell.angle_gamma   90.00
#
_symmetry.space_group_name_H-M   'P 1'
#
loop_
_entity.id
_entity.type
_entity.pdbx_description
1 polymer ?
#
loop_
_entity_poly.entity_id
_entity_poly.type
_entity_poly.pdbx_seq_one_letter_code
_entity_poly.pdbx_strand_id
1 'polypeptide(L)'
;MRKELRKLYTKSNISRTLEDILSNHKVAIQTSDGPAVWKQKQGCSQGSCTSPLFWNIVAKEILKTDWPKEIHLQAFADDFAFVVSG
;
A
#
# COMPACT_ATOMS: atom_id res chain seq x y z
N MET A 1 1.58 -3.08 -7.75
CA MET A 1 2.16 -1.98 -6.91
C MET A 1 3.45 -1.38 -7.49
N ARG A 2 4.61 -2.07 -7.60
CA ARG A 2 5.84 -1.48 -8.21
C ARG A 2 5.66 -0.93 -9.64
N LYS A 3 4.93 -1.67 -10.49
CA LYS A 3 4.54 -1.19 -11.83
C LYS A 3 3.74 0.12 -11.78
N GLU A 4 2.81 0.24 -10.84
CA GLU A 4 2.00 1.45 -10.66
C GLU A 4 2.81 2.62 -10.10
N LEU A 5 3.76 2.36 -9.19
CA LEU A 5 4.70 3.38 -8.71
C LEU A 5 5.50 4.01 -9.85
N ARG A 6 6.04 3.21 -10.76
CA ARG A 6 6.80 3.71 -11.93
C ARG A 6 5.93 4.50 -12.92
N LYS A 7 4.65 4.16 -13.04
CA LYS A 7 3.71 4.92 -13.88
C LYS A 7 3.36 6.28 -13.26
N LEU A 8 3.15 6.32 -11.95
CA LEU A 8 2.73 7.54 -11.24
C LEU A 8 3.89 8.50 -10.96
N TYR A 9 5.08 7.96 -10.70
CA TYR A 9 6.28 8.73 -10.36
C TYR A 9 7.33 8.56 -11.45
N THR A 10 7.26 9.45 -12.44
CA THR A 10 8.13 9.42 -13.63
C THR A 10 9.59 9.79 -13.33
N LYS A 11 9.84 10.53 -12.24
CA LYS A 11 11.19 10.79 -11.74
C LYS A 11 11.79 9.52 -11.14
N SER A 12 12.89 9.05 -11.72
CA SER A 12 13.52 7.77 -11.36
C SER A 12 14.01 7.72 -9.92
N ASN A 13 14.46 8.84 -9.35
CA ASN A 13 14.90 8.90 -7.95
C ASN A 13 13.73 8.67 -6.98
N ILE A 14 12.58 9.28 -7.23
CA ILE A 14 11.40 9.16 -6.35
C ILE A 14 10.82 7.74 -6.42
N SER A 15 10.60 7.21 -7.62
CA SER A 15 10.07 5.85 -7.79
C SER A 15 11.00 4.80 -7.20
N ARG A 16 12.32 4.95 -7.39
CA ARG A 16 13.33 4.06 -6.78
C ARG A 16 13.30 4.12 -5.26
N THR A 17 13.30 5.31 -4.66
CA THR A 17 13.20 5.45 -3.19
C THR A 17 11.94 4.78 -2.64
N LEU A 18 10.79 4.95 -3.29
CA LEU A 18 9.54 4.30 -2.88
C LEU A 18 9.61 2.77 -3.03
N GLU A 19 10.23 2.25 -4.08
CA GLU A 19 10.44 0.81 -4.26
C GLU A 19 11.43 0.23 -3.23
N ASP A 20 12.45 0.99 -2.85
CA ASP A 20 13.45 0.60 -1.85
C ASP A 20 12.83 0.52 -0.44
N ILE A 21 11.92 1.43 -0.08
CA ILE A 21 11.13 1.34 1.18
C ILE A 21 10.35 0.02 1.26
N LEU A 22 9.93 -0.49 0.11
CA LEU A 22 9.18 -1.73 -0.02
C LEU A 22 10.08 -2.95 -0.28
N SER A 23 11.38 -2.79 -0.11
CA SER A 23 12.38 -3.83 -0.36
C SER A 23 13.22 -4.05 0.89
N ASN A 24 13.53 -5.31 1.19
CA ASN A 24 14.48 -5.70 2.24
C ASN A 24 14.18 -5.17 3.66
N HIS A 25 12.97 -4.69 3.91
CA HIS A 25 12.45 -4.42 5.25
C HIS A 25 12.51 -5.65 6.16
N LYS A 26 12.96 -5.40 7.39
CA LYS A 26 13.08 -6.38 8.47
C LYS A 26 12.42 -5.82 9.71
N VAL A 27 11.91 -6.71 10.56
CA VAL A 27 11.45 -6.39 11.91
C VAL A 27 12.46 -6.97 12.86
N ALA A 28 12.86 -6.19 13.86
CA ALA A 28 13.68 -6.65 14.96
C ALA A 28 12.89 -6.47 16.26
N ILE A 29 12.86 -7.52 17.09
CA ILE A 29 12.25 -7.49 18.42
C ILE A 29 13.35 -7.81 19.41
N GLN A 30 13.47 -7.00 20.47
CA GLN A 30 14.39 -7.30 21.55
C GLN A 30 13.82 -8.39 22.45
N THR A 31 14.61 -9.43 22.69
CA THR A 31 14.29 -10.54 23.59
C THR A 31 15.37 -10.65 24.68
N SER A 32 15.15 -11.52 25.67
CA SER A 32 16.17 -11.82 26.69
C SER A 32 17.47 -12.38 26.11
N ASP A 33 17.38 -13.04 24.95
CA ASP A 33 18.51 -13.73 24.31
C ASP A 33 19.15 -12.88 23.20
N GLY A 34 18.70 -11.62 23.04
CA GLY A 34 19.14 -10.68 22.03
C GLY A 34 18.08 -10.34 20.97
N PRO A 35 18.45 -9.64 19.88
CA PRO A 35 17.52 -9.23 18.83
C PRO A 35 17.08 -10.42 17.97
N ALA A 36 15.78 -10.71 17.98
CA ALA A 36 15.14 -11.59 17.00
C ALA A 36 14.81 -10.78 15.74
N VAL A 37 15.37 -11.16 14.59
CA VAL A 37 15.21 -10.42 13.33
C VAL A 37 14.45 -11.26 12.31
N TRP A 38 13.36 -10.71 11.75
CA TRP A 38 12.56 -11.34 10.73
C TRP A 38 12.54 -10.51 9.44
N LYS A 39 12.71 -11.16 8.28
CA LYS A 39 12.60 -10.51 6.97
C LYS A 39 11.13 -10.44 6.54
N GLN A 40 10.60 -9.23 6.35
CA GLN A 40 9.30 -9.04 5.72
C GLN A 40 9.42 -9.16 4.19
N LYS A 41 8.48 -9.88 3.57
CA LYS A 41 8.40 -10.07 2.11
C LYS A 41 7.17 -9.39 1.48
N GLN A 42 6.24 -8.91 2.29
CA GLN A 42 4.95 -8.36 1.87
C GLN A 42 4.55 -7.20 2.78
N GLY A 43 3.66 -6.35 2.26
CA GLY A 43 3.14 -5.18 2.98
C GLY A 43 4.10 -3.99 2.97
N CYS A 44 3.76 -3.03 3.83
CA CYS A 44 4.60 -1.87 4.17
C CYS A 44 4.67 -1.76 5.70
N SER A 45 5.66 -1.06 6.23
CA SER A 45 5.78 -0.89 7.68
C SER A 45 4.63 -0.05 8.23
N GLN A 46 3.86 -0.60 9.17
CA GLN A 46 2.84 0.17 9.88
C GLN A 46 3.52 1.29 10.68
N GLY A 47 2.95 2.51 10.61
CA GLY A 47 3.55 3.72 11.18
C GLY A 47 4.52 4.46 10.26
N SER A 48 4.88 3.92 9.09
CA SER A 48 5.61 4.69 8.08
C SER A 48 4.70 5.76 7.44
N CYS A 49 5.23 6.97 7.27
CA CYS A 49 4.54 8.07 6.61
C CYS A 49 4.17 7.77 5.14
N THR A 50 4.81 6.79 4.51
CA THR A 50 4.54 6.38 3.12
C THR A 50 3.49 5.28 3.01
N SER A 51 3.09 4.66 4.12
CA SER A 51 2.11 3.57 4.12
C SER A 51 0.74 3.99 3.58
N PRO A 52 0.18 5.17 3.92
CA PRO A 52 -1.07 5.64 3.32
C PRO A 52 -1.00 5.81 1.79
N LEU A 53 0.16 6.24 1.28
CA LEU A 53 0.36 6.36 -0.16
C LEU A 53 0.30 4.99 -0.86
N PHE A 54 0.99 3.99 -0.32
CA PHE A 54 0.95 2.65 -0.90
C PHE A 54 -0.45 2.07 -0.90
N TRP A 55 -1.24 2.39 0.12
CA TRP A 55 -2.59 1.93 0.23
C TRP A 55 -3.53 2.56 -0.80
N ASN A 56 -3.41 3.86 -1.04
CA ASN A 56 -4.10 4.53 -2.15
C ASN A 56 -3.73 3.94 -3.52
N ILE A 57 -2.48 3.49 -3.70
CA ILE A 57 -2.06 2.84 -4.95
C ILE A 57 -2.69 1.45 -5.10
N VAL A 58 -2.84 0.70 -4.00
CA VAL A 58 -3.53 -0.60 -4.01
C VAL A 58 -5.03 -0.42 -4.31
N ALA A 59 -5.67 0.56 -3.67
CA ALA A 59 -7.09 0.88 -3.85
C ALA A 59 -7.42 1.48 -5.23
N LYS A 60 -6.44 1.99 -5.96
CA LYS A 60 -6.65 2.72 -7.21
C LYS A 60 -7.46 1.95 -8.26
N GLU A 61 -7.21 0.66 -8.42
CA GLU A 61 -7.87 -0.14 -9.47
C GLU A 61 -9.36 -0.34 -9.15
N ILE A 62 -9.70 -0.66 -7.89
CA ILE A 62 -11.10 -0.86 -7.49
C ILE A 62 -11.89 0.46 -7.53
N LEU A 63 -11.25 1.58 -7.17
CA LEU A 63 -11.85 2.91 -7.24
C LEU A 63 -12.06 3.42 -8.68
N LYS A 64 -11.29 2.91 -9.65
CA LYS A 64 -11.39 3.27 -11.07
C LYS A 64 -12.18 2.27 -11.90
N THR A 65 -12.64 1.18 -11.29
CA THR A 65 -13.49 0.21 -11.95
C THR A 65 -14.80 0.90 -12.32
N ASP A 66 -15.28 0.62 -13.53
CA ASP A 66 -16.58 1.10 -13.97
C ASP A 66 -17.65 0.23 -13.30
N TRP A 67 -18.29 0.79 -12.28
CA TRP A 67 -19.33 0.13 -11.52
C TRP A 67 -20.71 0.41 -12.15
N PRO A 68 -21.68 -0.52 -12.07
CA PRO A 68 -23.06 -0.25 -12.45
C PRO A 68 -23.58 1.03 -11.81
N LYS A 69 -24.51 1.72 -12.50
CA LYS A 69 -25.04 3.03 -12.05
C LYS A 69 -25.72 2.97 -10.68
N GLU A 70 -26.19 1.78 -10.32
CA GLU A 70 -26.84 1.45 -9.07
C GLU A 70 -25.86 1.32 -7.89
N ILE A 71 -24.55 1.27 -8.17
CA ILE A 71 -23.51 1.07 -7.17
C ILE A 71 -22.73 2.38 -6.97
N HIS A 72 -22.77 2.88 -5.74
CA HIS A 72 -21.87 3.93 -5.29
C HIS A 72 -20.77 3.33 -4.40
N LEU A 73 -19.52 3.40 -4.86
CA LEU A 73 -18.35 2.97 -4.10
C LEU A 73 -17.70 4.16 -3.38
N GLN A 74 -17.51 4.00 -2.07
CA GLN A 74 -16.73 4.90 -1.23
C GLN A 74 -15.60 4.12 -0.54
N ALA A 75 -14.43 4.73 -0.38
CA ALA A 75 -13.32 4.11 0.36
C ALA A 75 -12.70 5.06 1.37
N PHE A 76 -12.21 4.52 2.47
CA PHE A 76 -11.44 5.24 3.49
C PHE A 76 -10.41 4.31 4.11
N ALA A 77 -9.13 4.67 4.07
CA ALA A 77 -8.04 3.75 4.44
C ALA A 77 -8.21 2.39 3.73
N ASP A 78 -8.35 1.29 4.46
CA ASP A 78 -8.60 -0.08 3.98
C ASP A 78 -10.05 -0.45 3.76
N ASP A 79 -10.97 0.39 4.21
CA ASP A 79 -12.39 0.13 4.11
C ASP A 79 -12.94 0.54 2.74
N PHE A 80 -13.77 -0.34 2.18
CA PHE A 80 -14.57 -0.08 1.00
C PHE A 80 -16.05 -0.28 1.35
N ALA A 81 -16.85 0.74 1.11
CA ALA A 81 -18.30 0.71 1.27
C ALA A 81 -18.96 0.76 -0.11
N PHE A 82 -19.80 -0.23 -0.39
CA PHE A 82 -20.63 -0.29 -1.59
C PHE A 82 -22.07 0.00 -1.20
N VAL A 83 -22.62 1.08 -1.72
CA VAL A 83 -24.04 1.39 -1.58
C VAL A 83 -24.75 0.94 -2.85
N VAL A 84 -25.76 0.09 -2.71
CA VAL A 84 -26.53 -0.45 -3.83
C VAL A 84 -27.95 0.09 -3.78
N SER A 85 -28.37 0.82 -4.82
CA SER A 85 -29.76 1.24 -5.00
C SER A 85 -30.51 0.19 -5.83
N GLY A 86 -31.54 -0.43 -5.24
CA GLY A 86 -32.46 -1.32 -5.96
C GLY A 86 -33.49 -0.57 -6.79
#